data_AF-A0A6N4DVR1-F1
#
_entry.id   AF-A0A6N4DVR1-F1
#
_cell.length_a   1.000
_cell.length_b   1.000
_cell.length_c   1.000
_cell.angle_alpha   90.00
_cell.angle_beta   90.00
_cell.angle_gamma   90.00
#
_symmetry.space_group_name_H-M   'P 1'
#
loop_
_entity.id
_entity.type
_entity.pdbx_description
1 polymer ?
#
loop_
_entity_poly.entity_id
_entity_poly.type
_entity_poly.pdbx_seq_one_letter_code
_entity_poly.pdbx_strand_id
1 'polypeptide(L)'
;MAQVTPLSPRQFADLDAGLMVTRVTAGYFAEHPELGERERIRMRPDCERDLNAHYRFLQAAMIYGTPRVFEQYTRWLGDVYRHHRLPKDYLVDTFRLLGAYLERHLPEATAALAVGLLASARETLRGAVVEVPGPSRRGLRLAGAGDFTQALVGGDSGVAGSVAERALAGGLGLVDVAVGVIQPSMYEIGYLWQTNRITVAQEHLATAIAQTVLGRILMAQEYAEPNGRRALFACVENNHHALGLQMVSDAFEVDGWEVDYLGADTPGESILQMIDQRAPQLVGLSISMPLELTTLAGVVDMIKGEFAATRPAIVIGGQLFNEMDKLALGLGADLWFVNAKDAVEGI
;
A
#
# COMPACT_ATOMS: atom_id res chain seq x y z
N MET A 1 0.77 18.96 13.57
CA MET A 1 -0.61 18.80 14.08
C MET A 1 -0.57 17.86 15.27
N ALA A 2 -1.44 18.10 16.26
CA ALA A 2 -1.51 17.28 17.47
C ALA A 2 -1.90 15.82 17.13
N GLN A 3 -1.42 14.86 17.92
CA GLN A 3 -1.91 13.48 17.85
C GLN A 3 -3.41 13.48 18.13
N VAL A 4 -4.18 12.87 17.23
CA VAL A 4 -5.62 12.66 17.43
C VAL A 4 -5.79 11.32 18.13
N THR A 5 -6.64 11.27 19.15
CA THR A 5 -6.93 10.02 19.86
C THR A 5 -7.57 9.01 18.89
N PRO A 6 -7.05 7.77 18.80
CA PRO A 6 -7.64 6.70 18.01
C PRO A 6 -9.12 6.49 18.34
N LEU A 7 -9.95 6.29 17.32
CA LEU A 7 -11.38 6.03 17.48
C LEU A 7 -11.69 4.54 17.39
N SER A 8 -12.68 4.09 18.18
CA SER A 8 -13.16 2.71 18.08
C SER A 8 -13.87 2.50 16.73
N PRO A 9 -13.61 1.39 16.02
CA PRO A 9 -14.37 1.02 14.81
C PRO A 9 -15.89 1.00 15.03
N ARG A 10 -16.35 0.74 16.26
CA ARG A 10 -17.77 0.74 16.64
C ARG A 10 -18.46 2.09 16.42
N GLN A 11 -17.73 3.19 16.42
CA GLN A 11 -18.29 4.52 16.14
C GLN A 11 -18.82 4.67 14.71
N PHE A 12 -18.50 3.73 13.82
CA PHE A 12 -18.96 3.68 12.43
C PHE A 12 -19.93 2.54 12.16
N ALA A 13 -20.31 1.74 13.17
CA ALA A 13 -21.06 0.50 12.99
C ALA A 13 -22.45 0.71 12.35
N ASP A 14 -23.10 1.82 12.67
CA ASP A 14 -24.43 2.16 12.16
C ASP A 14 -24.40 2.86 10.78
N LEU A 15 -23.19 3.14 10.25
CA LEU A 15 -23.04 3.80 8.98
C LEU A 15 -23.06 2.78 7.83
N ASP A 16 -24.11 2.81 7.01
CA ASP A 16 -24.14 2.10 5.74
C ASP A 16 -23.25 2.82 4.71
N ALA A 17 -22.04 2.28 4.52
CA ALA A 17 -21.06 2.84 3.59
C ALA A 17 -21.53 2.78 2.13
N GLY A 18 -22.28 1.76 1.73
CA GLY A 18 -22.80 1.64 0.37
C GLY A 18 -23.85 2.72 0.09
N LEU A 19 -24.80 2.89 1.02
CA LEU A 19 -25.81 3.93 0.93
C LEU A 19 -25.19 5.34 0.96
N MET A 20 -24.18 5.55 1.81
CA MET A 20 -23.41 6.79 1.85
C MET A 20 -22.82 7.11 0.48
N VAL A 21 -22.08 6.16 -0.11
CA VAL A 21 -21.46 6.31 -1.43
C VAL A 21 -22.49 6.67 -2.49
N THR A 22 -23.60 5.93 -2.57
CA THR A 22 -24.67 6.20 -3.54
C THR A 22 -25.28 7.58 -3.34
N ARG A 23 -25.55 7.99 -2.09
CA ARG A 23 -26.21 9.28 -1.79
C ARG A 23 -25.30 10.48 -2.04
N VAL A 24 -24.03 10.40 -1.67
CA VAL A 24 -23.06 11.48 -1.90
C VAL A 24 -22.79 11.63 -3.39
N THR A 25 -22.62 10.53 -4.14
CA THR A 25 -22.47 10.58 -5.60
C THR A 25 -23.72 11.14 -6.29
N ALA A 26 -24.92 10.76 -5.85
CA ALA A 26 -26.16 11.35 -6.36
C ALA A 26 -26.25 12.86 -6.05
N GLY A 27 -25.83 13.27 -4.85
CA GLY A 27 -25.74 14.68 -4.46
C GLY A 27 -24.81 15.48 -5.36
N TYR A 28 -23.63 14.94 -5.70
CA TYR A 28 -22.72 15.57 -6.65
C TYR A 28 -23.41 15.78 -8.01
N PHE A 29 -23.99 14.75 -8.60
CA PHE A 29 -24.67 14.90 -9.89
C PHE A 29 -25.90 15.82 -9.86
N ALA A 30 -26.53 16.02 -8.70
CA ALA A 30 -27.62 16.97 -8.54
C ALA A 30 -27.14 18.43 -8.55
N GLU A 31 -25.95 18.70 -8.02
CA GLU A 31 -25.32 20.03 -8.01
C GLU A 31 -24.60 20.38 -9.32
N HIS A 32 -24.38 19.38 -10.18
CA HIS A 32 -23.74 19.53 -11.49
C HIS A 32 -24.72 19.22 -12.65
N PRO A 33 -25.79 20.03 -12.83
CA PRO A 33 -26.80 19.81 -13.86
C PRO A 33 -26.25 19.85 -15.29
N GLU A 34 -25.11 20.52 -15.50
CA GLU A 34 -24.39 20.62 -16.78
C GLU A 34 -23.88 19.28 -17.30
N LEU A 35 -23.62 18.31 -16.42
CA LEU A 35 -23.26 16.95 -16.82
C LEU A 35 -24.50 16.28 -17.42
N GLY A 36 -24.44 15.88 -18.69
CA GLY A 36 -25.57 15.22 -19.35
C GLY A 36 -25.88 13.85 -18.73
N GLU A 37 -27.10 13.34 -18.93
CA GLU A 37 -27.54 12.06 -18.36
C GLU A 37 -26.61 10.88 -18.74
N ARG A 38 -26.23 10.79 -20.02
CA ARG A 38 -25.29 9.76 -20.51
C ARG A 38 -23.93 9.82 -19.83
N GLU A 39 -23.43 11.02 -19.56
CA GLU A 39 -22.16 11.23 -18.89
C GLU A 39 -22.22 10.81 -17.42
N ARG A 40 -23.29 11.16 -16.71
CA ARG A 40 -23.53 10.73 -15.32
C ARG A 40 -23.61 9.21 -15.21
N ILE A 41 -24.31 8.54 -16.13
CA ILE A 41 -24.39 7.07 -16.16
C ILE A 41 -22.99 6.47 -16.36
N ARG A 42 -22.20 7.02 -17.28
CA ARG A 42 -20.83 6.55 -17.55
C ARG A 42 -19.90 6.75 -16.34
N MET A 43 -19.95 7.91 -15.69
CA MET A 43 -19.02 8.28 -14.62
C MET A 43 -19.35 7.67 -13.27
N ARG A 44 -20.64 7.35 -13.02
CA ARG A 44 -21.11 6.89 -11.70
C ARG A 44 -20.28 5.76 -11.09
N PRO A 45 -19.94 4.66 -11.80
CA PRO A 45 -19.22 3.55 -11.17
C PRO A 45 -17.84 3.96 -10.65
N ASP A 46 -17.12 4.79 -11.41
CA ASP A 46 -15.79 5.27 -11.01
C ASP A 46 -15.91 6.29 -9.87
N CYS A 47 -16.90 7.19 -9.92
CA CYS A 47 -17.17 8.11 -8.81
C CYS A 47 -17.51 7.38 -7.50
N GLU A 48 -18.31 6.33 -7.58
CA GLU A 48 -18.68 5.53 -6.40
C GLU A 48 -17.47 4.76 -5.85
N ARG A 49 -16.62 4.20 -6.74
CA ARG A 49 -15.37 3.54 -6.35
C ARG A 49 -14.40 4.51 -5.67
N ASP A 50 -14.17 5.67 -6.27
CA ASP A 50 -13.27 6.71 -5.75
C ASP A 50 -13.74 7.20 -4.38
N LEU A 51 -15.03 7.54 -4.27
CA LEU A 51 -15.60 8.00 -3.02
C LEU A 51 -15.51 6.96 -1.91
N ASN A 52 -15.76 5.68 -2.22
CA ASN A 52 -15.57 4.60 -1.25
C ASN A 52 -14.11 4.56 -0.78
N ALA A 53 -13.15 4.60 -1.70
CA ALA A 53 -11.73 4.63 -1.34
C ALA A 53 -11.41 5.84 -0.44
N HIS A 54 -11.84 7.05 -0.82
CA HIS A 54 -11.62 8.28 -0.05
C HIS A 54 -12.16 8.18 1.37
N TYR A 55 -13.37 7.63 1.52
CA TYR A 55 -13.96 7.38 2.83
C TYR A 55 -13.17 6.34 3.64
N ARG A 56 -12.72 5.25 3.02
CA ARG A 56 -11.88 4.24 3.70
C ARG A 56 -10.56 4.82 4.20
N PHE A 57 -9.89 5.67 3.40
CA PHE A 57 -8.70 6.41 3.83
C PHE A 57 -8.98 7.33 5.03
N LEU A 58 -10.07 8.09 4.97
CA LEU A 58 -10.51 8.97 6.06
C LEU A 58 -10.80 8.16 7.34
N GLN A 59 -11.56 7.07 7.20
CA GLN A 59 -11.94 6.20 8.31
C GLN A 59 -10.72 5.56 8.96
N ALA A 60 -9.78 5.03 8.18
CA ALA A 60 -8.54 4.46 8.70
C ALA A 60 -7.74 5.51 9.49
N ALA A 61 -7.59 6.72 8.95
CA ALA A 61 -6.90 7.80 9.65
C ALA A 61 -7.54 8.16 11.00
N MET A 62 -8.86 8.09 11.10
CA MET A 62 -9.59 8.33 12.36
C MET A 62 -9.49 7.15 13.34
N ILE A 63 -9.68 5.91 12.87
CA ILE A 63 -9.60 4.71 13.71
C ILE A 63 -8.23 4.58 14.34
N TYR A 64 -7.16 4.80 13.56
CA TYR A 64 -5.80 4.61 14.05
C TYR A 64 -5.17 5.89 14.63
N GLY A 65 -5.89 7.02 14.66
CA GLY A 65 -5.39 8.27 15.23
C GLY A 65 -4.25 8.89 14.41
N THR A 66 -4.26 8.68 13.10
CA THR A 66 -3.19 9.05 12.16
C THR A 66 -3.67 10.02 11.07
N PRO A 67 -4.14 11.23 11.43
CA PRO A 67 -4.69 12.21 10.47
C PRO A 67 -3.70 12.58 9.35
N ARG A 68 -2.39 12.50 9.65
CA ARG A 68 -1.31 12.72 8.69
C ARG A 68 -1.41 11.82 7.45
N VAL A 69 -1.93 10.61 7.59
CA VAL A 69 -2.14 9.69 6.46
C VAL A 69 -3.13 10.25 5.47
N PHE A 70 -4.27 10.75 5.97
CA PHE A 70 -5.29 11.34 5.11
C PHE A 70 -4.79 12.65 4.47
N GLU A 71 -3.96 13.42 5.18
CA GLU A 71 -3.30 14.60 4.62
C GLU A 71 -2.31 14.25 3.49
N GLN A 72 -1.42 13.27 3.71
CA GLN A 72 -0.47 12.81 2.70
C GLN A 72 -1.20 12.24 1.48
N TYR A 73 -2.22 11.41 1.72
CA TYR A 73 -3.12 10.90 0.70
C TYR A 73 -3.75 12.02 -0.13
N THR A 74 -4.29 13.06 0.53
CA THR A 74 -4.92 14.18 -0.18
C THR A 74 -3.93 14.97 -1.02
N ARG A 75 -2.70 15.20 -0.52
CA ARG A 75 -1.64 15.88 -1.29
C ARG A 75 -1.25 15.07 -2.53
N TRP A 76 -1.04 13.77 -2.35
CA TRP A 76 -0.76 12.84 -3.44
C TRP A 76 -1.90 12.83 -4.47
N LEU A 77 -3.15 12.71 -4.03
CA LEU A 77 -4.33 12.72 -4.89
C LEU A 77 -4.44 14.02 -5.69
N GLY A 78 -4.19 15.17 -5.03
CA GLY A 78 -4.17 16.47 -5.69
C GLY A 78 -3.05 16.63 -6.72
N ASP A 79 -1.92 15.95 -6.55
CA ASP A 79 -0.81 15.93 -7.50
C ASP A 79 -1.10 14.99 -8.70
N VAL A 80 -1.68 13.82 -8.45
CA VAL A 80 -2.18 12.91 -9.50
C VAL A 80 -3.20 13.64 -10.37
N TYR A 81 -4.24 14.22 -9.77
CA TYR A 81 -5.28 14.93 -10.53
C TYR A 81 -4.70 16.06 -11.38
N ARG A 82 -3.68 16.78 -10.90
CA ARG A 82 -3.00 17.82 -11.66
C ARG A 82 -2.28 17.26 -12.89
N HIS A 83 -1.44 16.24 -12.71
CA HIS A 83 -0.64 15.67 -13.81
C HIS A 83 -1.50 14.93 -14.85
N HIS A 84 -2.58 14.30 -14.39
CA HIS A 84 -3.56 13.62 -15.23
C HIS A 84 -4.61 14.57 -15.83
N ARG A 85 -4.53 15.87 -15.52
CA ARG A 85 -5.45 16.93 -16.00
C ARG A 85 -6.93 16.63 -15.67
N LEU A 86 -7.16 16.06 -14.49
CA LEU A 86 -8.48 15.76 -13.95
C LEU A 86 -9.02 16.96 -13.16
N PRO A 87 -10.34 17.23 -13.20
CA PRO A 87 -10.93 18.36 -12.49
C PRO A 87 -10.88 18.12 -10.98
N LYS A 88 -10.23 19.03 -10.24
CA LYS A 88 -10.14 18.95 -8.78
C LYS A 88 -11.43 19.33 -8.06
N ASP A 89 -12.30 20.09 -8.73
CA ASP A 89 -13.58 20.52 -8.17
C ASP A 89 -14.44 19.32 -7.77
N TYR A 90 -14.38 18.24 -8.56
CA TYR A 90 -14.98 16.94 -8.20
C TYR A 90 -14.60 16.47 -6.79
N LEU A 91 -13.30 16.46 -6.46
CA LEU A 91 -12.83 16.05 -5.13
C LEU A 91 -13.26 17.03 -4.04
N VAL A 92 -13.19 18.33 -4.33
CA VAL A 92 -13.55 19.38 -3.37
C VAL A 92 -15.05 19.32 -3.00
N ASP A 93 -15.90 19.07 -3.98
CA ASP A 93 -17.35 18.99 -3.83
C ASP A 93 -17.79 17.67 -3.21
N THR A 94 -17.22 16.55 -3.63
CA THR A 94 -17.50 15.25 -3.00
C THR A 94 -17.01 15.21 -1.55
N PHE A 95 -15.87 15.81 -1.20
CA PHE A 95 -15.43 15.91 0.20
C PHE A 95 -16.36 16.79 1.05
N ARG A 96 -16.92 17.86 0.46
CA ARG A 96 -17.92 18.69 1.14
C ARG A 96 -19.20 17.90 1.40
N LEU A 97 -19.71 17.21 0.38
CA LEU A 97 -20.93 16.39 0.47
C LEU A 97 -20.76 15.21 1.43
N LEU A 98 -19.61 14.55 1.40
CA LEU A 98 -19.23 13.50 2.34
C LEU A 98 -19.23 14.04 3.77
N GLY A 99 -18.60 15.19 4.02
CA GLY A 99 -18.58 15.82 5.34
C GLY A 99 -20.00 16.09 5.86
N ALA A 100 -20.86 16.70 5.03
CA ALA A 100 -22.25 16.95 5.39
C ALA A 100 -23.07 15.67 5.62
N TYR A 101 -22.73 14.58 4.91
CA TYR A 101 -23.35 13.28 5.17
C TYR A 101 -22.90 12.72 6.52
N LEU A 102 -21.59 12.68 6.78
CA LEU A 102 -21.02 12.13 8.00
C LEU A 102 -21.47 12.90 9.26
N GLU A 103 -21.59 14.23 9.16
CA GLU A 103 -22.14 15.10 10.23
C GLU A 103 -23.52 14.66 10.72
N ARG A 104 -24.35 14.10 9.84
CA ARG A 104 -25.72 13.66 10.17
C ARG A 104 -25.83 12.21 10.63
N HIS A 105 -24.80 11.40 10.39
CA HIS A 105 -24.88 9.94 10.56
C HIS A 105 -23.82 9.37 11.51
N LEU A 106 -22.85 10.17 11.97
CA LEU A 106 -21.86 9.76 12.96
C LEU A 106 -22.11 10.46 14.31
N PRO A 107 -21.60 9.90 15.42
CA PRO A 107 -21.59 10.59 16.71
C PRO A 107 -20.88 11.95 16.61
N GLU A 108 -21.37 12.95 17.35
CA GLU A 108 -20.94 14.37 17.24
C GLU A 108 -19.41 14.55 17.22
N ALA A 109 -18.70 13.94 18.16
CA ALA A 109 -17.24 14.04 18.24
C ALA A 109 -16.52 13.39 17.03
N THR A 110 -16.99 12.22 16.60
CA THR A 110 -16.47 11.49 15.43
C THR A 110 -16.72 12.30 14.16
N ALA A 111 -17.91 12.88 14.03
CA ALA A 111 -18.31 13.65 12.88
C ALA A 111 -17.54 14.97 12.78
N ALA A 112 -17.33 15.66 13.91
CA ALA A 112 -16.52 16.87 13.97
C ALA A 112 -15.07 16.63 13.49
N LEU A 113 -14.46 15.51 13.89
CA LEU A 113 -13.14 15.12 13.39
C LEU A 113 -13.16 14.85 11.88
N ALA A 114 -14.13 14.06 11.40
CA ALA A 114 -14.26 13.74 9.98
C ALA A 114 -14.42 15.00 9.11
N VAL A 115 -15.32 15.91 9.53
CA VAL A 115 -15.57 17.19 8.86
C VAL A 115 -14.31 18.07 8.88
N GLY A 116 -13.59 18.13 10.01
CA GLY A 116 -12.34 18.88 10.12
C GLY A 116 -11.25 18.37 9.17
N LEU A 117 -11.07 17.05 9.09
CA LEU A 117 -10.11 16.42 8.18
C LEU A 117 -10.48 16.68 6.71
N LEU A 118 -11.76 16.52 6.36
CA LEU A 118 -12.26 16.81 5.01
C LEU A 118 -12.15 18.29 4.65
N ALA A 119 -12.36 19.21 5.60
CA ALA A 119 -12.17 20.63 5.38
C ALA A 119 -10.70 20.96 5.10
N SER A 120 -9.76 20.44 5.89
CA SER A 120 -8.32 20.59 5.66
C SER A 120 -7.89 20.00 4.30
N ALA A 121 -8.46 18.85 3.94
CA ALA A 121 -8.23 18.21 2.65
C ALA A 121 -8.70 19.09 1.48
N ARG A 122 -9.89 19.71 1.58
CA ARG A 122 -10.40 20.66 0.58
C ARG A 122 -9.53 21.88 0.43
N GLU A 123 -9.04 22.46 1.52
CA GLU A 123 -8.09 23.58 1.46
C GLU A 123 -6.78 23.18 0.78
N THR A 124 -6.29 21.97 1.05
CA THR A 124 -5.11 21.40 0.37
C THR A 124 -5.34 21.25 -1.13
N LEU A 125 -6.53 20.79 -1.55
CA LEU A 125 -6.89 20.58 -2.96
C LEU A 125 -7.07 21.89 -3.73
N ARG A 126 -7.58 22.95 -3.06
CA ARG A 126 -7.75 24.31 -3.62
C ARG A 126 -6.47 25.12 -3.69
N GLY A 127 -5.58 24.91 -2.72
CA GLY A 127 -4.32 25.65 -2.64
C GLY A 127 -3.40 25.39 -3.83
N ALA A 128 -2.36 26.23 -3.96
CA ALA A 128 -1.26 25.93 -4.84
C ALA A 128 -0.64 24.58 -4.41
N VAL A 129 -0.57 23.63 -5.35
CA VAL A 129 -0.05 22.29 -5.07
C VAL A 129 1.40 22.42 -4.63
N VAL A 130 1.68 22.03 -3.39
CA VAL A 130 3.04 21.71 -2.99
C VAL A 130 3.39 20.44 -3.76
N GLU A 131 4.31 20.55 -4.70
CA GLU A 131 4.84 19.40 -5.44
C GLU A 131 5.18 18.31 -4.43
N VAL A 132 4.49 17.17 -4.53
CA VAL A 132 4.81 16.03 -3.67
C VAL A 132 6.20 15.61 -4.10
N PRO A 133 7.21 15.64 -3.21
CA PRO A 133 8.56 15.28 -3.58
C PRO A 133 8.53 13.92 -4.27
N GLY A 134 9.39 13.75 -5.29
CA GLY A 134 9.68 12.43 -5.84
C GLY A 134 10.00 11.41 -4.74
N PRO A 135 10.04 10.12 -5.08
CA PRO A 135 10.08 9.05 -4.11
C PRO A 135 11.17 9.33 -3.09
N SER A 136 10.85 9.13 -1.82
CA SER A 136 11.77 9.38 -0.73
C SER A 136 13.13 8.79 -1.08
N ARG A 137 14.18 9.62 -1.22
CA ARG A 137 15.56 9.16 -1.44
C ARG A 137 16.11 8.40 -0.22
N ARG A 138 15.26 8.05 0.75
CA ARG A 138 15.58 7.25 1.92
C ARG A 138 15.66 5.79 1.47
N GLY A 139 16.88 5.32 1.31
CA GLY A 139 17.16 3.95 0.93
C GLY A 139 18.50 3.84 0.23
N LEU A 140 19.05 2.64 0.20
CA LEU A 140 20.23 2.34 -0.58
C LEU A 140 19.92 2.52 -2.07
N ARG A 141 20.75 3.25 -2.80
CA ARG A 141 20.69 3.33 -4.27
C ARG A 141 22.05 2.97 -4.83
N LEU A 142 22.14 1.76 -5.39
CA LEU A 142 23.35 1.22 -5.96
C LEU A 142 23.52 1.63 -7.42
N ALA A 143 24.75 1.45 -7.92
CA ALA A 143 25.05 1.58 -9.33
C ALA A 143 24.15 0.63 -10.15
N GLY A 144 23.64 1.10 -11.28
CA GLY A 144 22.70 0.34 -12.12
C GLY A 144 21.21 0.63 -11.85
N ALA A 145 20.82 1.23 -10.71
CA ALA A 145 19.40 1.57 -10.45
C ALA A 145 18.81 2.51 -11.53
N GLY A 146 19.59 3.47 -12.02
CA GLY A 146 19.16 4.34 -13.13
C GLY A 146 18.95 3.56 -14.43
N ASP A 147 19.91 2.73 -14.80
CA ASP A 147 19.85 1.90 -16.02
C ASP A 147 18.70 0.90 -15.95
N PHE A 148 18.49 0.28 -14.79
CA PHE A 148 17.35 -0.60 -14.53
C PHE A 148 16.04 0.15 -14.71
N THR A 149 15.89 1.33 -14.11
CA THR A 149 14.69 2.18 -14.30
C THR A 149 14.44 2.48 -15.78
N GLN A 150 15.46 2.85 -16.55
CA GLN A 150 15.31 3.12 -17.99
C GLN A 150 14.90 1.88 -18.78
N ALA A 151 15.48 0.71 -18.45
CA ALA A 151 15.08 -0.56 -19.05
C ALA A 151 13.61 -0.89 -18.76
N LEU A 152 13.14 -0.68 -17.53
CA LEU A 152 11.74 -0.87 -17.16
C LEU A 152 10.80 0.07 -17.94
N VAL A 153 11.13 1.37 -18.02
CA VAL A 153 10.35 2.34 -18.79
C VAL A 153 10.28 1.96 -20.28
N GLY A 154 11.38 1.42 -20.83
CA GLY A 154 11.46 0.93 -22.21
C GLY A 154 10.83 -0.44 -22.44
N GLY A 155 10.41 -1.15 -21.39
CA GLY A 155 9.91 -2.53 -21.50
C GLY A 155 10.99 -3.56 -21.87
N ASP A 156 12.27 -3.24 -21.67
CA ASP A 156 13.40 -4.08 -22.07
C ASP A 156 13.82 -5.04 -20.94
N SER A 157 13.18 -6.22 -20.91
CA SER A 157 13.49 -7.27 -19.94
C SER A 157 14.91 -7.84 -20.09
N GLY A 158 15.51 -7.76 -21.27
CA GLY A 158 16.87 -8.23 -21.53
C GLY A 158 17.89 -7.31 -20.86
N VAL A 159 17.78 -6.00 -21.11
CA VAL A 159 18.64 -4.99 -20.48
C VAL A 159 18.44 -4.96 -18.97
N ALA A 160 17.20 -5.05 -18.48
CA ALA A 160 16.92 -5.13 -17.04
C ALA A 160 17.60 -6.34 -16.39
N GLY A 161 17.52 -7.52 -17.03
CA GLY A 161 18.23 -8.73 -16.59
C GLY A 161 19.74 -8.54 -16.56
N SER A 162 20.33 -8.01 -17.63
CA SER A 162 21.78 -7.77 -17.69
C SER A 162 22.28 -6.76 -16.67
N VAL A 163 21.46 -5.77 -16.26
CA VAL A 163 21.82 -4.86 -15.16
C VAL A 163 21.95 -5.64 -13.84
N ALA A 164 20.99 -6.52 -13.54
CA ALA A 164 21.02 -7.35 -12.34
C ALA A 164 22.18 -8.36 -12.37
N GLU A 165 22.40 -9.04 -13.50
CA GLU A 165 23.52 -9.98 -13.70
C GLU A 165 24.89 -9.31 -13.49
N ARG A 166 25.08 -8.08 -14.00
CA ARG A 166 26.32 -7.32 -13.77
C ARG A 166 26.51 -6.96 -12.29
N ALA A 167 25.43 -6.66 -11.58
CA ALA A 167 25.48 -6.39 -10.15
C ALA A 167 25.94 -7.65 -9.37
N LEU A 168 25.38 -8.82 -9.71
CA LEU A 168 25.80 -10.11 -9.13
C LEU A 168 27.26 -10.44 -9.45
N ALA A 169 27.69 -10.29 -10.71
CA ALA A 169 29.07 -10.50 -11.13
C ALA A 169 30.06 -9.54 -10.44
N GLY A 170 29.58 -8.39 -9.97
CA GLY A 170 30.31 -7.43 -9.14
C GLY A 170 30.41 -7.80 -7.66
N GLY A 171 29.86 -8.95 -7.25
CA GLY A 171 29.90 -9.46 -5.87
C GLY A 171 28.74 -9.01 -4.98
N LEU A 172 27.69 -8.39 -5.54
CA LEU A 172 26.48 -8.07 -4.79
C LEU A 172 25.58 -9.31 -4.67
N GLY A 173 24.95 -9.51 -3.51
CA GLY A 173 23.97 -10.59 -3.31
C GLY A 173 22.57 -10.20 -3.79
N LEU A 174 21.64 -11.15 -3.78
CA LEU A 174 20.23 -10.90 -4.12
C LEU A 174 19.62 -9.77 -3.31
N VAL A 175 19.86 -9.74 -2.00
CA VAL A 175 19.30 -8.73 -1.09
C VAL A 175 19.82 -7.33 -1.45
N ASP A 176 21.11 -7.20 -1.79
CA ASP A 176 21.68 -5.92 -2.22
C ASP A 176 21.07 -5.43 -3.53
N VAL A 177 20.86 -6.32 -4.50
CA VAL A 177 20.24 -5.97 -5.79
C VAL A 177 18.75 -5.62 -5.60
N ALA A 178 18.02 -6.40 -4.80
CA ALA A 178 16.61 -6.17 -4.52
C ALA A 178 16.39 -4.79 -3.86
N VAL A 179 17.12 -4.50 -2.78
CA VAL A 179 16.95 -3.26 -2.00
C VAL A 179 17.66 -2.06 -2.65
N GLY A 180 18.79 -2.29 -3.33
CA GLY A 180 19.65 -1.24 -3.87
C GLY A 180 19.41 -0.87 -5.34
N VAL A 181 18.81 -1.76 -6.14
CA VAL A 181 18.55 -1.55 -7.57
C VAL A 181 17.06 -1.62 -7.88
N ILE A 182 16.39 -2.72 -7.53
CA ILE A 182 15.00 -2.95 -7.95
C ILE A 182 14.05 -2.04 -7.16
N GLN A 183 14.08 -2.06 -5.83
CA GLN A 183 13.23 -1.23 -4.97
C GLN A 183 13.27 0.27 -5.33
N PRO A 184 14.44 0.93 -5.42
CA PRO A 184 14.49 2.35 -5.79
C PRO A 184 14.10 2.63 -7.25
N SER A 185 14.18 1.64 -8.14
CA SER A 185 13.66 1.77 -9.51
C SER A 185 12.13 1.70 -9.54
N MET A 186 11.54 0.82 -8.75
CA MET A 186 10.07 0.71 -8.65
C MET A 186 9.44 1.93 -8.01
N TYR A 187 10.12 2.56 -7.04
CA TYR A 187 9.69 3.85 -6.51
C TYR A 187 9.71 4.96 -7.57
N GLU A 188 10.72 4.98 -8.45
CA GLU A 188 10.78 5.92 -9.56
C GLU A 188 9.70 5.64 -10.61
N ILE A 189 9.42 4.37 -10.93
CA ILE A 189 8.31 3.96 -11.79
C ILE A 189 6.98 4.47 -11.24
N GLY A 190 6.71 4.28 -9.95
CA GLY A 190 5.49 4.80 -9.30
C GLY A 190 5.36 6.32 -9.39
N TYR A 191 6.47 7.04 -9.24
CA TYR A 191 6.49 8.50 -9.41
C TYR A 191 6.29 8.96 -10.85
N LEU A 192 6.88 8.27 -11.83
CA LEU A 192 6.65 8.55 -13.24
C LEU A 192 5.18 8.33 -13.60
N TRP A 193 4.52 7.32 -13.03
CA TRP A 193 3.09 7.10 -13.21
C TRP A 193 2.26 8.20 -12.54
N GLN A 194 2.56 8.54 -11.28
CA GLN A 194 1.90 9.63 -10.55
C GLN A 194 1.95 10.95 -11.32
N THR A 195 3.11 11.26 -11.90
CA THR A 195 3.35 12.49 -12.67
C THR A 195 2.93 12.39 -14.15
N ASN A 196 2.20 11.33 -14.51
CA ASN A 196 1.67 11.09 -15.85
C ASN A 196 2.75 11.09 -16.95
N ARG A 197 3.95 10.62 -16.61
CA ARG A 197 5.10 10.43 -17.53
C ARG A 197 5.11 9.03 -18.15
N ILE A 198 4.50 8.06 -17.48
CA ILE A 198 4.23 6.73 -18.01
C ILE A 198 2.76 6.37 -17.76
N THR A 199 2.22 5.49 -18.60
CA THR A 199 0.86 4.96 -18.46
C THR A 199 0.78 3.85 -17.41
N VAL A 200 -0.44 3.52 -16.97
CA VAL A 200 -0.69 2.33 -16.13
C VAL A 200 -0.17 1.05 -16.80
N ALA A 201 -0.32 0.91 -18.12
CA ALA A 201 0.17 -0.25 -18.84
C ALA A 201 1.71 -0.38 -18.78
N GLN A 202 2.43 0.75 -18.82
CA GLN A 202 3.89 0.77 -18.67
C GLN A 202 4.32 0.46 -17.23
N GLU A 203 3.58 0.93 -16.23
CA GLU A 203 3.82 0.57 -14.84
C GLU A 203 3.61 -0.94 -14.61
N HIS A 204 2.50 -1.52 -15.08
CA HIS A 204 2.26 -2.97 -15.03
C HIS A 204 3.38 -3.76 -15.73
N LEU A 205 3.81 -3.31 -16.92
CA LEU A 205 4.90 -3.95 -17.65
C LEU A 205 6.22 -3.88 -16.87
N ALA A 206 6.54 -2.71 -16.29
CA ALA A 206 7.72 -2.53 -15.46
C ALA A 206 7.70 -3.47 -14.23
N THR A 207 6.57 -3.57 -13.53
CA THR A 207 6.39 -4.47 -12.40
C THR A 207 6.57 -5.94 -12.81
N ALA A 208 5.99 -6.38 -13.94
CA ALA A 208 6.16 -7.74 -14.45
C ALA A 208 7.60 -8.07 -14.84
N ILE A 209 8.32 -7.12 -15.44
CA ILE A 209 9.75 -7.28 -15.76
C ILE A 209 10.57 -7.38 -14.47
N ALA A 210 10.32 -6.51 -13.49
CA ALA A 210 11.02 -6.52 -12.21
C ALA A 210 10.83 -7.85 -11.45
N GLN A 211 9.60 -8.38 -11.41
CA GLN A 211 9.31 -9.71 -10.84
C GLN A 211 10.06 -10.83 -11.57
N THR A 212 10.09 -10.77 -12.90
CA THR A 212 10.82 -11.76 -13.72
C THR A 212 12.32 -11.71 -13.46
N VAL A 213 12.90 -10.51 -13.37
CA VAL A 213 14.34 -10.35 -13.06
C VAL A 213 14.64 -10.83 -11.65
N LEU A 214 13.78 -10.50 -10.67
CA LEU A 214 13.93 -10.95 -9.29
C LEU A 214 13.95 -12.49 -9.20
N GLY A 215 13.01 -13.18 -9.85
CA GLY A 215 13.01 -14.64 -9.91
C GLY A 215 14.26 -15.23 -10.60
N ARG A 216 14.79 -14.56 -11.63
CA ARG A 216 16.05 -14.99 -12.28
C ARG A 216 17.26 -14.86 -11.36
N ILE A 217 17.37 -13.76 -10.61
CA ILE A 217 18.51 -13.58 -9.70
C ILE A 217 18.44 -14.55 -8.52
N LEU A 218 17.24 -14.91 -8.04
CA LEU A 218 17.05 -15.93 -7.00
C LEU A 218 17.64 -17.27 -7.43
N MET A 219 17.31 -17.73 -8.65
CA MET A 219 17.84 -19.00 -9.20
C MET A 219 19.36 -19.01 -9.41
N ALA A 220 20.01 -17.85 -9.40
CA ALA A 220 21.45 -17.72 -9.56
C ALA A 220 22.20 -17.54 -8.22
N GLN A 221 21.50 -17.47 -7.08
CA GLN A 221 22.14 -17.33 -5.77
C GLN A 221 22.67 -18.64 -5.23
N GLU A 222 23.72 -18.53 -4.41
CA GLU A 222 24.06 -19.55 -3.43
C GLU A 222 23.17 -19.36 -2.19
N TYR A 223 22.59 -20.45 -1.73
CA TYR A 223 21.73 -20.46 -0.56
C TYR A 223 22.54 -20.83 0.68
N ALA A 224 22.21 -20.24 1.82
CA ALA A 224 22.69 -20.73 3.10
C ALA A 224 22.13 -22.15 3.37
N GLU A 225 22.82 -22.89 4.23
CA GLU A 225 22.37 -24.21 4.66
C GLU A 225 20.99 -24.12 5.34
N PRO A 226 20.07 -25.08 5.09
CA PRO A 226 18.75 -25.08 5.70
C PRO A 226 18.82 -24.96 7.23
N ASN A 227 18.19 -23.92 7.77
CA ASN A 227 18.24 -23.60 9.20
C ASN A 227 17.10 -24.27 10.00
N GLY A 228 16.23 -25.03 9.33
CA GLY A 228 15.10 -25.76 9.93
C GLY A 228 13.92 -24.88 10.35
N ARG A 229 13.91 -23.60 9.96
CA ARG A 229 12.82 -22.65 10.22
C ARG A 229 11.98 -22.44 8.96
N ARG A 230 10.71 -22.11 9.15
CA ARG A 230 9.71 -21.86 8.13
C ARG A 230 9.06 -20.49 8.32
N ALA A 231 8.93 -19.77 7.21
CA ALA A 231 8.19 -18.51 7.14
C ALA A 231 7.04 -18.59 6.13
N LEU A 232 5.93 -17.92 6.44
CA LEU A 232 4.79 -17.72 5.54
C LEU A 232 4.67 -16.22 5.23
N PHE A 233 4.62 -15.87 3.94
CA PHE A 233 4.52 -14.47 3.50
C PHE A 233 3.27 -14.24 2.66
N ALA A 234 2.45 -13.25 3.04
CA ALA A 234 1.21 -12.92 2.33
C ALA A 234 0.94 -11.41 2.28
N CYS A 235 0.44 -10.93 1.14
CA CYS A 235 -0.29 -9.69 1.08
C CYS A 235 -1.72 -9.98 1.53
N VAL A 236 -2.23 -9.20 2.47
CA VAL A 236 -3.61 -9.35 2.91
C VAL A 236 -4.59 -9.03 1.78
N GLU A 237 -5.84 -9.45 1.93
CA GLU A 237 -6.91 -9.20 0.96
C GLU A 237 -6.96 -7.74 0.49
N ASN A 238 -7.14 -7.57 -0.82
CA ASN A 238 -7.11 -6.33 -1.60
C ASN A 238 -5.72 -5.67 -1.76
N ASN A 239 -4.65 -6.19 -1.15
CA ASN A 239 -3.30 -5.72 -1.43
C ASN A 239 -2.71 -6.47 -2.63
N HIS A 240 -2.63 -5.79 -3.77
CA HIS A 240 -2.07 -6.35 -5.01
C HIS A 240 -0.54 -6.13 -5.16
N HIS A 241 0.10 -5.39 -4.25
CA HIS A 241 1.49 -4.96 -4.38
C HIS A 241 2.47 -5.97 -3.77
N ALA A 242 2.65 -7.11 -4.44
CA ALA A 242 3.40 -8.23 -3.89
C ALA A 242 4.92 -8.21 -4.16
N LEU A 243 5.44 -7.34 -5.03
CA LEU A 243 6.87 -7.33 -5.38
C LEU A 243 7.78 -7.09 -4.15
N GLY A 244 7.42 -6.17 -3.26
CA GLY A 244 8.19 -5.95 -2.02
C GLY A 244 8.14 -7.15 -1.07
N LEU A 245 7.01 -7.85 -1.02
CA LEU A 245 6.86 -9.08 -0.24
C LEU A 245 7.68 -10.23 -0.83
N GLN A 246 7.74 -10.34 -2.17
CA GLN A 246 8.60 -11.29 -2.86
C GLN A 246 10.07 -11.03 -2.52
N MET A 247 10.54 -9.78 -2.51
CA MET A 247 11.92 -9.46 -2.11
C MET A 247 12.24 -9.95 -0.69
N VAL A 248 11.30 -9.82 0.25
CA VAL A 248 11.46 -10.34 1.61
C VAL A 248 11.46 -11.86 1.61
N SER A 249 10.55 -12.49 0.88
CA SER A 249 10.43 -13.95 0.78
C SER A 249 11.72 -14.57 0.24
N ASP A 250 12.22 -14.03 -0.87
CA ASP A 250 13.47 -14.44 -1.51
C ASP A 250 14.67 -14.23 -0.59
N ALA A 251 14.69 -13.14 0.21
CA ALA A 251 15.75 -12.89 1.19
C ALA A 251 15.79 -13.94 2.32
N PHE A 252 14.63 -14.39 2.80
CA PHE A 252 14.56 -15.47 3.80
C PHE A 252 14.95 -16.82 3.17
N GLU A 253 14.54 -17.07 1.92
CA GLU A 253 14.87 -18.30 1.21
C GLU A 253 16.38 -18.47 1.04
N VAL A 254 17.08 -17.42 0.60
CA VAL A 254 18.56 -17.45 0.47
C VAL A 254 19.28 -17.53 1.82
N ASP A 255 18.62 -17.13 2.92
CA ASP A 255 19.13 -17.27 4.30
C ASP A 255 18.82 -18.66 4.91
N GLY A 256 18.34 -19.61 4.09
CA GLY A 256 18.17 -21.01 4.47
C GLY A 256 16.84 -21.31 5.18
N TRP A 257 15.87 -20.40 5.13
CA TRP A 257 14.51 -20.66 5.59
C TRP A 257 13.72 -21.45 4.55
N GLU A 258 12.80 -22.30 5.00
CA GLU A 258 11.73 -22.80 4.14
C GLU A 258 10.63 -21.73 4.02
N VAL A 259 10.34 -21.28 2.81
CA VAL A 259 9.42 -20.15 2.58
C VAL A 259 8.17 -20.60 1.85
N ASP A 260 7.01 -20.31 2.43
CA ASP A 260 5.72 -20.39 1.75
C ASP A 260 5.28 -18.96 1.36
N TYR A 261 5.37 -18.60 0.07
CA TYR A 261 4.96 -17.29 -0.46
C TYR A 261 3.57 -17.38 -1.12
N LEU A 262 2.56 -16.74 -0.52
CA LEU A 262 1.17 -16.78 -1.00
C LEU A 262 0.86 -15.70 -2.05
N GLY A 263 1.69 -14.65 -2.12
CA GLY A 263 1.53 -13.57 -3.08
C GLY A 263 0.50 -12.52 -2.69
N ALA A 264 -0.10 -11.92 -3.71
CA ALA A 264 -1.06 -10.82 -3.62
C ALA A 264 -2.43 -11.29 -3.11
N ASP A 265 -3.21 -10.36 -2.53
CA ASP A 265 -4.66 -10.50 -2.36
C ASP A 265 -5.11 -11.82 -1.71
N THR A 266 -4.48 -12.19 -0.60
CA THR A 266 -4.78 -13.44 0.08
C THR A 266 -5.84 -13.24 1.17
N PRO A 267 -6.99 -13.96 1.10
CA PRO A 267 -8.02 -13.90 2.15
C PRO A 267 -7.49 -14.34 3.51
N GLY A 268 -7.95 -13.68 4.58
CA GLY A 268 -7.49 -13.96 5.94
C GLY A 268 -7.67 -15.42 6.36
N GLU A 269 -8.82 -16.02 6.06
CA GLU A 269 -9.10 -17.43 6.36
C GLU A 269 -8.12 -18.38 5.66
N SER A 270 -7.70 -18.06 4.44
CA SER A 270 -6.71 -18.86 3.70
C SER A 270 -5.31 -18.74 4.32
N ILE A 271 -4.94 -17.57 4.85
CA ILE A 271 -3.70 -17.38 5.61
C ILE A 271 -3.72 -18.26 6.87
N LEU A 272 -4.81 -18.23 7.64
CA LEU A 272 -4.99 -19.05 8.84
C LEU A 272 -4.89 -20.55 8.53
N GLN A 273 -5.55 -21.00 7.47
CA GLN A 273 -5.50 -22.40 7.03
C GLN A 273 -4.06 -22.84 6.71
N MET A 274 -3.26 -21.97 6.08
CA MET A 274 -1.87 -22.28 5.77
C MET A 274 -0.99 -22.31 7.03
N ILE A 275 -1.25 -21.42 8.01
CA ILE A 275 -0.57 -21.45 9.31
C ILE A 275 -0.82 -22.78 10.03
N ASP A 276 -2.08 -23.24 10.06
CA ASP A 276 -2.44 -24.52 10.69
C ASP A 276 -1.75 -25.71 10.01
N GLN A 277 -1.74 -25.74 8.68
CA GLN A 277 -1.18 -26.86 7.90
C GLN A 277 0.34 -26.94 7.94
N ARG A 278 1.02 -25.79 7.94
CA ARG A 278 2.48 -25.71 7.74
C ARG A 278 3.24 -25.40 9.01
N ALA A 279 2.56 -24.93 10.05
CA ALA A 279 3.11 -24.54 11.34
C ALA A 279 4.39 -23.67 11.20
N PRO A 280 4.33 -22.54 10.46
CA PRO A 280 5.48 -21.67 10.32
C PRO A 280 5.86 -21.05 11.68
N GLN A 281 7.14 -20.75 11.87
CA GLN A 281 7.61 -19.99 13.03
C GLN A 281 7.40 -18.49 12.84
N LEU A 282 7.26 -18.03 11.59
CA LEU A 282 7.09 -16.63 11.24
C LEU A 282 6.00 -16.44 10.18
N VAL A 283 5.17 -15.42 10.36
CA VAL A 283 4.21 -14.95 9.36
C VAL A 283 4.51 -13.49 9.06
N GLY A 284 4.85 -13.19 7.82
CA GLY A 284 5.03 -11.82 7.33
C GLY A 284 3.81 -11.35 6.54
N LEU A 285 3.18 -10.28 7.01
CA LEU A 285 2.01 -9.66 6.37
C LEU A 285 2.38 -8.30 5.75
N SER A 286 1.99 -8.10 4.49
CA SER A 286 2.25 -6.86 3.76
C SER A 286 0.98 -6.08 3.47
N ILE A 287 1.05 -4.75 3.69
CA ILE A 287 0.09 -3.76 3.16
C ILE A 287 0.82 -2.57 2.55
N SER A 288 0.21 -1.99 1.52
CA SER A 288 0.72 -0.82 0.80
C SER A 288 -0.15 0.41 1.00
N MET A 289 -1.43 0.23 1.35
CA MET A 289 -2.38 1.33 1.48
C MET A 289 -3.12 1.32 2.82
N PRO A 290 -3.44 2.51 3.38
CA PRO A 290 -4.25 2.66 4.61
C PRO A 290 -5.59 1.93 4.58
N LEU A 291 -6.21 1.77 3.41
CA LEU A 291 -7.49 1.06 3.27
C LEU A 291 -7.39 -0.42 3.71
N GLU A 292 -6.19 -0.99 3.69
CA GLU A 292 -5.90 -2.39 4.02
C GLU A 292 -5.66 -2.59 5.54
N LEU A 293 -5.56 -1.49 6.31
CA LEU A 293 -5.26 -1.56 7.75
C LEU A 293 -6.30 -2.35 8.55
N THR A 294 -7.58 -2.18 8.23
CA THR A 294 -8.66 -2.92 8.91
C THR A 294 -8.58 -4.42 8.61
N THR A 295 -8.30 -4.78 7.36
CA THR A 295 -8.09 -6.18 6.96
C THR A 295 -6.90 -6.77 7.69
N LEU A 296 -5.77 -6.06 7.72
CA LEU A 296 -4.57 -6.47 8.44
C LEU A 296 -4.83 -6.69 9.94
N ALA A 297 -5.48 -5.72 10.60
CA ALA A 297 -5.83 -5.85 12.02
C ALA A 297 -6.68 -7.09 12.27
N GLY A 298 -7.69 -7.33 11.43
CA GLY A 298 -8.52 -8.53 11.51
C GLY A 298 -7.72 -9.82 11.38
N VAL A 299 -6.81 -9.90 10.42
CA VAL A 299 -5.93 -11.08 10.24
C VAL A 299 -5.03 -11.29 11.46
N VAL A 300 -4.43 -10.23 12.00
CA VAL A 300 -3.58 -10.32 13.20
C VAL A 300 -4.39 -10.81 14.41
N ASP A 301 -5.59 -10.27 14.62
CA ASP A 301 -6.48 -10.68 15.71
C ASP A 301 -6.89 -12.16 15.58
N MET A 302 -7.23 -12.61 14.36
CA MET A 302 -7.55 -14.01 14.08
C MET A 302 -6.36 -14.94 14.37
N ILE A 303 -5.16 -14.60 13.91
CA ILE A 303 -3.94 -15.39 14.19
C ILE A 303 -3.69 -15.49 15.71
N LYS A 304 -3.84 -14.37 16.43
CA LYS A 304 -3.64 -14.34 17.89
C LYS A 304 -4.70 -15.12 18.66
N GLY A 305 -5.95 -15.09 18.19
CA GLY A 305 -7.05 -15.82 18.80
C GLY A 305 -6.93 -17.32 18.61
N GLU A 306 -6.72 -17.77 17.37
CA GLU A 306 -6.75 -19.20 17.03
C GLU A 306 -5.46 -19.94 17.41
N PHE A 307 -4.30 -19.29 17.32
CA PHE A 307 -3.01 -19.94 17.55
C PHE A 307 -2.35 -19.51 18.86
N ALA A 308 -3.09 -19.02 19.87
CA ALA A 308 -2.52 -18.43 21.10
C ALA A 308 -1.38 -19.24 21.75
N ALA A 309 -1.42 -20.58 21.69
CA ALA A 309 -0.39 -21.47 22.27
C ALA A 309 0.80 -21.77 21.34
N THR A 310 0.63 -21.67 20.02
CA THR A 310 1.60 -22.10 19.00
C THR A 310 1.83 -21.01 17.94
N ARG A 311 1.55 -19.76 18.30
CA ARG A 311 1.46 -18.64 17.37
C ARG A 311 2.82 -18.39 16.70
N PRO A 312 2.87 -18.21 15.36
CA PRO A 312 4.06 -17.68 14.71
C PRO A 312 4.37 -16.26 15.19
N ALA A 313 5.64 -15.86 15.11
CA ALA A 313 6.01 -14.45 15.17
C ALA A 313 5.33 -13.71 14.00
N ILE A 314 4.65 -12.61 14.29
CA ILE A 314 3.96 -11.79 13.30
C ILE A 314 4.87 -10.61 12.95
N VAL A 315 5.33 -10.60 11.70
CA VAL A 315 6.09 -9.50 11.12
C VAL A 315 5.17 -8.73 10.19
N ILE A 316 5.17 -7.40 10.32
CA ILE A 316 4.39 -6.53 9.44
C ILE A 316 5.32 -5.62 8.64
N GLY A 317 5.05 -5.50 7.35
CA GLY A 317 5.80 -4.62 6.44
C GLY A 317 4.95 -4.09 5.30
N GLY A 318 5.63 -3.60 4.27
CA GLY A 318 5.02 -2.97 3.11
C GLY A 318 5.06 -1.45 3.15
N GLN A 319 4.74 -0.82 2.01
CA GLN A 319 5.05 0.60 1.78
C GLN A 319 4.44 1.54 2.82
N LEU A 320 3.26 1.20 3.37
CA LEU A 320 2.61 2.02 4.38
C LEU A 320 3.47 2.21 5.63
N PHE A 321 4.14 1.15 6.10
CA PHE A 321 4.92 1.18 7.34
C PHE A 321 6.29 1.83 7.17
N ASN A 322 6.75 2.04 5.94
CA ASN A 322 7.95 2.85 5.68
C ASN A 322 7.74 4.31 6.07
N GLU A 323 6.49 4.77 6.07
CA GLU A 323 6.12 6.13 6.51
C GLU A 323 5.52 6.17 7.92
N MET A 324 5.10 5.01 8.45
CA MET A 324 4.29 4.87 9.66
C MET A 324 4.85 3.81 10.63
N ASP A 325 6.13 3.93 10.95
CA ASP A 325 6.91 2.99 11.78
C ASP A 325 6.21 2.48 13.05
N LYS A 326 5.55 3.35 13.83
CA LYS A 326 4.93 2.97 15.11
C LYS A 326 3.55 2.35 15.00
N LEU A 327 2.92 2.37 13.82
CA LEU A 327 1.57 1.82 13.64
C LEU A 327 1.56 0.29 13.68
N ALA A 328 2.61 -0.36 13.16
CA ALA A 328 2.69 -1.83 13.09
C ALA A 328 2.59 -2.49 14.48
N LEU A 329 3.30 -1.97 15.48
CA LEU A 329 3.21 -2.47 16.85
C LEU A 329 1.80 -2.28 17.46
N GLY A 330 1.15 -1.14 17.17
CA GLY A 330 -0.21 -0.86 17.62
C GLY A 330 -1.25 -1.81 17.03
N LEU A 331 -0.96 -2.39 15.87
CA LEU A 331 -1.77 -3.43 15.21
C LEU A 331 -1.47 -4.83 15.72
N GLY A 332 -0.53 -4.96 16.66
CA GLY A 332 -0.19 -6.24 17.26
C GLY A 332 0.87 -7.05 16.55
N ALA A 333 1.66 -6.46 15.65
CA ALA A 333 2.90 -7.09 15.18
C ALA A 333 3.86 -7.34 16.34
N ASP A 334 4.66 -8.41 16.25
CA ASP A 334 5.81 -8.60 17.12
C ASP A 334 6.99 -7.75 16.63
N LEU A 335 7.16 -7.65 15.30
CA LEU A 335 8.25 -6.92 14.65
C LEU A 335 7.75 -6.21 13.38
N TRP A 336 8.48 -5.18 12.96
CA TRP A 336 8.24 -4.49 11.70
C TRP A 336 9.55 -4.11 11.03
N PHE A 337 9.57 -4.15 9.70
CA PHE A 337 10.75 -3.82 8.91
C PHE A 337 10.36 -3.02 7.67
N VAL A 338 11.30 -2.22 7.17
CA VAL A 338 11.04 -1.29 6.05
C VAL A 338 11.59 -1.78 4.71
N ASN A 339 12.35 -2.87 4.72
CA ASN A 339 12.89 -3.53 3.53
C ASN A 339 13.32 -4.98 3.86
N ALA A 340 13.70 -5.74 2.82
CA ALA A 340 14.10 -7.14 2.93
C ALA A 340 15.38 -7.36 3.73
N LYS A 341 16.35 -6.44 3.64
CA LYS A 341 17.63 -6.54 4.36
C LYS A 341 17.43 -6.43 5.86
N ASP A 342 16.69 -5.41 6.30
CA ASP A 342 16.41 -5.22 7.73
C ASP A 342 15.57 -6.38 8.28
N ALA A 343 14.69 -6.97 7.46
CA ALA A 343 13.86 -8.09 7.86
C ALA A 343 14.65 -9.37 8.12
N VAL A 344 15.60 -9.73 7.25
CA VAL A 344 16.42 -10.93 7.45
C VAL A 344 17.46 -10.73 8.55
N GLU A 345 18.07 -9.54 8.67
CA GLU A 345 19.04 -9.24 9.74
C GLU A 345 18.38 -9.13 11.13
N GLY A 346 17.07 -8.89 11.18
CA GLY A 346 16.31 -8.66 12.41
C GLY A 346 15.67 -9.90 13.04
N ILE A 347 15.81 -11.10 12.45
CA ILE A 347 15.19 -12.37 12.90
C ILE A 347 16.25 -13.43 13.23
#